data_AF-A0A1L8MIL3-F1
#
_entry.id   AF-A0A1L8MIL3-F1
#
_cell.length_a   1.000
_cell.length_b   1.000
_cell.length_c   1.000
_cell.angle_alpha   90.00
_cell.angle_beta   90.00
_cell.angle_gamma   90.00
#
_symmetry.space_group_name_H-M   'P 1'
#
loop_
_entity.id
_entity.type
_entity.pdbx_description
1 polymer ?
#
loop_
_entity_poly.entity_id
_entity_poly.type
_entity_poly.pdbx_seq_one_letter_code
_entity_poly.pdbx_strand_id
1 'polypeptide(L)'
;MIRKQKFATKTVFSILFAGALVTSMQSRGQVNTHPQIAATGAEGFTTSLIVKNEAFRLYGEKNSSLRREVGEIENAARTFTDRFGAFGTLDIVVVENPMSLFLIDHSQYQPHFLPLLSYAALASANSDEDVFGNKDKNILSHEVCHKFMILLMEQKGLQNKTYAKPRYGHTELPDWFDEIAAISCESEAMKKKRLSDFYAKGNADSLLPIAEFLSVEHPSLKVMEKQLSQLVAKAKANVNASGFAMEVMEINEEKSEEFITEYYVQALLFDRFIEASLGEGAVKELVELLAQQRSVEAWLVNKLALDSIEDVDSAFKKFVSETYAIHKNSV
;
A
#
# COMPACT_ATOMS: atom_id res chain seq x y z
N MET A 1 -14.56 -44.07 8.46
CA MET A 1 -15.52 -43.04 8.02
C MET A 1 -14.96 -41.68 8.38
N ILE A 2 -14.09 -41.13 7.52
CA ILE A 2 -13.33 -39.89 7.78
C ILE A 2 -14.14 -38.73 7.23
N ARG A 3 -14.62 -37.85 8.12
CA ARG A 3 -15.31 -36.60 7.76
C ARG A 3 -14.28 -35.68 7.10
N LYS A 4 -14.43 -35.43 5.81
CA LYS A 4 -13.76 -34.31 5.11
C LYS A 4 -14.36 -33.01 5.65
N GLN A 5 -13.61 -32.29 6.48
CA GLN A 5 -13.89 -30.88 6.76
C GLN A 5 -13.60 -30.10 5.46
N LYS A 6 -14.62 -29.46 4.91
CA LYS A 6 -14.46 -28.45 3.87
C LYS A 6 -13.84 -27.22 4.53
N PHE A 7 -12.59 -26.91 4.22
CA PHE A 7 -12.04 -25.59 4.49
C PHE A 7 -12.62 -24.63 3.47
N ALA A 8 -13.30 -23.59 3.96
CA ALA A 8 -13.71 -22.45 3.15
C ALA A 8 -12.45 -21.70 2.74
N THR A 9 -12.35 -21.39 1.44
CA THR A 9 -11.28 -20.58 0.84
C THR A 9 -11.34 -19.17 1.42
N LYS A 10 -10.49 -18.86 2.41
CA LYS A 10 -10.30 -17.51 2.95
C LYS A 10 -9.31 -16.76 2.06
N THR A 11 -9.55 -15.46 1.84
CA THR A 11 -8.65 -14.58 1.09
C THR A 11 -7.61 -14.03 2.07
N VAL A 12 -6.34 -14.33 1.85
CA VAL A 12 -5.23 -13.87 2.70
C VAL A 12 -4.58 -12.68 1.99
N PHE A 13 -4.57 -11.51 2.63
CA PHE A 13 -3.67 -10.41 2.27
C PHE A 13 -2.46 -10.47 3.21
N SER A 14 -1.32 -10.94 2.69
CA SER A 14 -0.06 -10.94 3.43
C SER A 14 0.79 -9.75 2.99
N ILE A 15 0.73 -8.63 3.73
CA ILE A 15 1.71 -7.56 3.57
C ILE A 15 2.74 -7.70 4.70
N LEU A 16 3.96 -8.09 4.36
CA LEU A 16 5.08 -8.16 5.30
C LEU A 16 5.72 -6.78 5.41
N PHE A 17 5.38 -6.06 6.48
CA PHE A 17 6.07 -4.82 6.85
C PHE A 17 7.21 -5.12 7.83
N ALA A 18 8.44 -4.93 7.39
CA ALA A 18 9.57 -4.77 8.29
C ALA A 18 9.53 -3.36 8.90
N GLY A 19 8.71 -3.18 9.95
CA GLY A 19 8.77 -1.98 10.78
C GLY A 19 10.08 -1.98 11.56
N ALA A 20 11.09 -1.23 11.10
CA ALA A 20 12.28 -0.94 11.90
C ALA A 20 11.87 -0.06 13.08
N LEU A 21 11.57 -0.69 14.22
CA LEU A 21 11.38 -0.03 15.51
C LEU A 21 12.75 0.50 15.99
N VAL A 22 13.22 1.59 15.40
CA VAL A 22 14.37 2.33 15.91
C VAL A 22 13.88 3.13 17.12
N THR A 23 13.86 2.47 18.28
CA THR A 23 13.76 3.17 19.55
C THR A 23 15.05 3.95 19.74
N SER A 24 15.01 5.27 19.54
CA SER A 24 16.09 6.18 19.90
C SER A 24 16.17 6.29 21.43
N MET A 25 16.76 5.28 22.07
CA MET A 25 17.23 5.44 23.45
C MET A 25 18.50 6.29 23.42
N GLN A 26 18.33 7.61 23.50
CA GLN A 26 19.38 8.48 24.02
C GLN A 26 19.60 8.14 25.50
N SER A 27 20.45 7.14 25.77
CA SER A 27 21.07 7.00 27.08
C SER A 27 22.44 7.68 27.05
N ARG A 28 22.54 8.83 27.72
CA ARG A 28 23.82 9.40 28.11
C ARG A 28 24.49 8.43 29.09
N GLY A 29 25.64 7.92 28.68
CA GLY A 29 26.69 7.45 29.58
C GLY A 29 26.56 6.02 30.09
N GLN A 30 27.16 5.07 29.36
CA GLN A 30 28.15 4.13 29.92
C GLN A 30 28.74 3.29 28.79
N VAL A 31 30.08 3.33 28.68
CA VAL A 31 30.85 2.38 27.86
C VAL A 31 30.70 1.02 28.51
N ASN A 32 29.84 0.17 27.95
CA ASN A 32 29.78 -1.24 28.31
C ASN A 32 29.87 -2.08 27.04
N THR A 33 30.77 -3.04 27.11
CA THR A 33 31.21 -4.00 26.10
C THR A 33 30.04 -4.67 25.36
N HIS A 34 30.09 -4.62 24.03
CA HIS A 34 29.23 -5.40 23.15
C HIS A 34 29.26 -6.89 23.54
N PRO A 35 28.11 -7.59 23.60
CA PRO A 35 28.10 -9.04 23.56
C PRO A 35 28.65 -9.46 22.21
N GLN A 36 29.76 -10.20 22.20
CA GLN A 36 30.23 -10.90 21.02
C GLN A 36 29.17 -11.94 20.65
N ILE A 37 28.30 -11.60 19.71
CA ILE A 37 27.55 -12.59 18.93
C ILE A 37 28.61 -13.38 18.18
N ALA A 38 28.69 -14.68 18.46
CA ALA A 38 29.60 -15.58 17.80
C ALA A 38 29.42 -15.48 16.28
N ALA A 39 30.45 -15.00 15.60
CA ALA A 39 30.55 -14.95 14.15
C ALA A 39 30.64 -16.38 13.60
N THR A 40 29.50 -17.07 13.48
CA THR A 40 29.37 -18.08 12.42
C THR A 40 29.48 -17.33 11.10
N GLY A 41 30.39 -17.75 10.22
CA GLY A 41 30.75 -17.08 8.96
C GLY A 41 29.60 -16.99 7.95
N ALA A 42 28.54 -16.25 8.28
CA ALA A 42 27.56 -15.77 7.35
C ALA A 42 28.28 -14.74 6.49
N GLU A 43 28.48 -15.08 5.20
CA GLU A 43 28.75 -14.07 4.19
C GLU A 43 27.75 -12.94 4.40
N GLY A 44 28.25 -11.71 4.57
CA GLY A 44 27.39 -10.57 4.90
C GLY A 44 26.27 -10.46 3.87
N PHE A 45 25.04 -10.30 4.35
CA PHE A 45 23.91 -10.01 3.47
C PHE A 45 24.24 -8.75 2.66
N THR A 46 24.28 -8.87 1.33
CA THR A 46 24.54 -7.74 0.44
C THR A 46 23.53 -7.75 -0.70
N THR A 47 22.92 -6.60 -0.94
CA THR A 47 22.14 -6.36 -2.17
C THR A 47 23.02 -5.71 -3.22
N SER A 48 22.70 -5.94 -4.49
CA SER A 48 23.37 -5.33 -5.64
C SER A 48 22.36 -4.58 -6.50
N LEU A 49 22.79 -3.50 -7.13
CA LEU A 49 21.97 -2.75 -8.08
C LEU A 49 21.67 -3.62 -9.30
N ILE A 50 20.39 -3.91 -9.53
CA ILE A 50 19.89 -4.74 -10.64
C ILE A 50 19.46 -3.84 -11.82
N VAL A 51 18.68 -2.80 -11.53
CA VAL A 51 18.18 -1.84 -12.54
C VAL A 51 18.32 -0.43 -12.01
N LYS A 52 18.68 0.51 -12.90
CA LYS A 52 18.67 1.95 -12.63
C LYS A 52 18.01 2.67 -13.81
N ASN A 53 17.00 3.46 -13.52
CA ASN A 53 16.46 4.46 -14.42
C ASN A 53 16.25 5.79 -13.68
N GLU A 54 15.55 6.74 -14.30
CA GLU A 54 15.31 8.06 -13.71
C GLU A 54 14.35 8.00 -12.51
N ALA A 55 13.31 7.15 -12.60
CA ALA A 55 12.26 7.03 -11.59
C ALA A 55 12.65 6.15 -10.39
N PHE A 56 13.50 5.14 -10.59
CA PHE A 56 13.85 4.20 -9.53
C PHE A 56 15.21 3.51 -9.70
N ARG A 57 15.69 2.96 -8.59
CA ARG A 57 16.83 2.04 -8.51
C ARG A 57 16.38 0.77 -7.80
N LEU A 58 16.48 -0.37 -8.47
CA LEU A 58 16.10 -1.67 -7.92
C LEU A 58 17.35 -2.42 -7.47
N TYR A 59 17.36 -2.83 -6.21
CA TYR A 59 18.41 -3.62 -5.57
C TYR A 59 17.87 -5.02 -5.27
N GLY A 60 18.71 -6.04 -5.46
CA GLY A 60 18.35 -7.44 -5.25
C GLY A 60 19.51 -8.28 -4.74
N GLU A 61 19.22 -9.47 -4.21
CA GLU A 61 20.23 -10.44 -3.82
C GLU A 61 21.03 -10.94 -5.04
N LYS A 62 22.26 -11.39 -4.80
CA LYS A 62 23.12 -11.91 -5.87
C LYS A 62 22.43 -13.10 -6.54
N ASN A 63 22.18 -13.00 -7.85
CA ASN A 63 21.47 -13.96 -8.70
C ASN A 63 19.93 -13.93 -8.66
N SER A 64 19.28 -12.97 -7.97
CA SER A 64 17.82 -12.83 -8.03
C SER A 64 17.35 -12.49 -9.45
N SER A 65 16.39 -13.24 -9.99
CA SER A 65 15.77 -12.94 -11.30
C SER A 65 14.55 -12.05 -11.11
N LEU A 66 14.77 -10.76 -10.86
CA LEU A 66 13.71 -9.77 -10.60
C LEU A 66 12.99 -9.26 -11.87
N ARG A 67 12.93 -10.05 -12.95
CA ARG A 67 12.38 -9.58 -14.24
C ARG A 67 10.92 -9.17 -14.15
N ARG A 68 10.13 -9.88 -13.34
CA ARG A 68 8.71 -9.59 -13.15
C ARG A 68 8.54 -8.28 -12.37
N GLU A 69 9.27 -8.14 -11.27
CA GLU A 69 9.27 -6.97 -10.41
C GLU A 69 9.68 -5.72 -11.20
N VAL A 70 10.72 -5.81 -12.03
CA VAL A 70 11.14 -4.71 -12.91
C VAL A 70 9.99 -4.24 -13.80
N GLY A 71 9.32 -5.16 -14.52
CA GLY A 71 8.22 -4.78 -15.41
C GLY A 71 7.01 -4.18 -14.67
N GLU A 72 6.70 -4.67 -13.48
CA GLU A 72 5.63 -4.13 -12.63
C GLU A 72 5.96 -2.71 -12.14
N ILE A 73 7.20 -2.47 -11.69
CA ILE A 73 7.68 -1.15 -11.23
C ILE A 73 7.74 -0.16 -12.40
N GLU A 74 8.23 -0.57 -13.57
CA GLU A 74 8.27 0.29 -14.77
C GLU A 74 6.86 0.73 -15.19
N ASN A 75 5.89 -0.19 -15.17
CA ASN A 75 4.51 0.15 -15.46
C ASN A 75 3.94 1.11 -14.42
N ALA A 76 4.19 0.85 -13.13
CA ALA A 76 3.77 1.72 -12.03
C ALA A 76 4.35 3.14 -12.18
N ALA A 77 5.65 3.26 -12.46
CA ALA A 77 6.32 4.55 -12.64
C ALA A 77 5.75 5.36 -13.81
N ARG A 78 5.47 4.70 -14.94
CA ARG A 78 4.83 5.35 -16.10
C ARG A 78 3.41 5.80 -15.75
N THR A 79 2.57 4.89 -15.26
CA THR A 79 1.18 5.21 -14.89
C THR A 79 1.11 6.33 -13.86
N PHE A 80 1.98 6.31 -12.86
CA PHE A 80 2.05 7.35 -11.85
C PHE A 80 2.47 8.69 -12.45
N THR A 81 3.52 8.72 -13.28
CA THR A 81 4.00 9.95 -13.93
C THR A 81 2.92 10.58 -14.81
N ASP A 82 2.25 9.75 -15.61
CA ASP A 82 1.21 10.20 -16.54
C ASP A 82 0.02 10.80 -15.77
N ARG A 83 -0.37 10.17 -14.65
CA ARG A 83 -1.58 10.53 -13.89
C ARG A 83 -1.36 11.65 -12.86
N PHE A 84 -0.28 11.58 -12.07
CA PHE A 84 -0.05 12.49 -10.92
C PHE A 84 1.06 13.51 -11.19
N GLY A 85 2.02 13.18 -12.05
CA GLY A 85 3.16 14.03 -12.39
C GLY A 85 4.50 13.40 -12.03
N ALA A 86 5.57 14.10 -12.42
CA ALA A 86 6.95 13.65 -12.17
C ALA A 86 7.28 13.70 -10.67
N PHE A 87 8.04 12.71 -10.21
CA PHE A 87 8.46 12.53 -8.83
C PHE A 87 9.99 12.30 -8.77
N GLY A 88 10.53 12.11 -7.57
CA GLY A 88 11.96 11.84 -7.35
C GLY A 88 12.37 10.42 -7.73
N THR A 89 13.64 10.07 -7.52
CA THR A 89 14.08 8.67 -7.70
C THR A 89 13.82 7.87 -6.42
N LEU A 90 13.12 6.73 -6.52
CA LEU A 90 12.91 5.79 -5.43
C LEU A 90 13.93 4.65 -5.44
N ASP A 91 14.57 4.37 -4.29
CA ASP A 91 15.32 3.13 -4.13
C ASP A 91 14.37 2.01 -3.65
N ILE A 92 14.42 0.86 -4.30
CA ILE A 92 13.57 -0.32 -4.04
C ILE A 92 14.49 -1.50 -3.78
N VAL A 93 14.29 -2.22 -2.67
CA VAL A 93 15.13 -3.35 -2.26
C VAL A 93 14.26 -4.60 -2.20
N VAL A 94 14.49 -5.54 -3.11
CA VAL A 94 13.79 -6.83 -3.15
C VAL A 94 14.70 -7.92 -2.60
N VAL A 95 14.21 -8.68 -1.63
CA VAL A 95 14.95 -9.79 -1.03
C VAL A 95 14.22 -11.12 -1.23
N GLU A 96 14.97 -12.21 -1.32
CA GLU A 96 14.41 -13.56 -1.57
C GLU A 96 14.07 -14.29 -0.26
N ASN A 97 14.56 -13.79 0.88
CA ASN A 97 14.32 -14.35 2.19
C ASN A 97 13.82 -13.25 3.14
N PRO A 98 12.71 -13.43 3.87
CA PRO A 98 12.24 -12.36 4.74
C PRO A 98 13.14 -12.08 5.94
N MET A 99 14.05 -12.98 6.33
CA MET A 99 15.09 -12.67 7.30
C MET A 99 16.06 -11.59 6.79
N SER A 100 16.27 -11.54 5.47
CA SER A 100 17.12 -10.53 4.83
C SER A 100 16.59 -9.10 5.05
N LEU A 101 15.28 -8.92 5.23
CA LEU A 101 14.67 -7.59 5.48
C LEU A 101 15.26 -6.91 6.73
N PHE A 102 15.62 -7.68 7.75
CA PHE A 102 16.22 -7.16 8.99
C PHE A 102 17.72 -6.88 8.88
N LEU A 103 18.36 -7.35 7.81
CA LEU A 103 19.78 -7.20 7.56
C LEU A 103 20.09 -6.08 6.56
N ILE A 104 19.06 -5.41 6.03
CA ILE A 104 19.21 -4.28 5.13
C ILE A 104 19.91 -3.13 5.88
N ASP A 105 21.05 -2.69 5.37
CA ASP A 105 21.71 -1.49 5.85
C ASP A 105 21.03 -0.25 5.27
N HIS A 106 20.12 0.33 6.04
CA HIS A 106 19.32 1.50 5.66
C HIS A 106 20.18 2.72 5.25
N SER A 107 21.45 2.79 5.67
CA SER A 107 22.33 3.92 5.34
C SER A 107 22.77 3.95 3.86
N GLN A 108 22.54 2.86 3.12
CA GLN A 108 22.97 2.71 1.73
C GLN A 108 21.97 3.26 0.70
N TYR A 109 20.76 3.63 1.12
CA TYR A 109 19.65 3.98 0.23
C TYR A 109 19.13 5.39 0.48
N GLN A 110 18.40 5.93 -0.50
CA GLN A 110 17.68 7.20 -0.36
C GLN A 110 16.64 7.11 0.78
N PRO A 111 16.27 8.26 1.38
CA PRO A 111 15.09 8.35 2.22
C PRO A 111 13.87 7.75 1.52
N HIS A 112 12.97 7.14 2.30
CA HIS A 112 11.73 6.50 1.83
C HIS A 112 11.91 5.26 0.93
N PHE A 113 13.09 4.64 0.88
CA PHE A 113 13.27 3.39 0.15
C PHE A 113 12.26 2.31 0.56
N LEU A 114 11.93 1.42 -0.38
CA LEU A 114 10.95 0.35 -0.17
C LEU A 114 11.64 -1.01 -0.06
N PRO A 115 11.74 -1.60 1.14
CA PRO A 115 12.11 -3.00 1.29
C PRO A 115 10.89 -3.90 1.04
N LEU A 116 11.03 -4.92 0.19
CA LEU A 116 10.01 -5.95 0.02
C LEU A 116 10.58 -7.35 -0.24
N LEU A 117 9.72 -8.35 -0.11
CA LEU A 117 10.00 -9.70 -0.55
C LEU A 117 9.79 -9.86 -2.06
N SER A 118 10.62 -10.69 -2.70
CA SER A 118 10.38 -11.12 -4.08
C SER A 118 9.08 -11.89 -4.19
N TYR A 119 8.51 -11.93 -5.40
CA TYR A 119 7.35 -12.79 -5.65
C TYR A 119 7.67 -14.27 -5.45
N ALA A 120 8.90 -14.70 -5.70
CA ALA A 120 9.32 -16.07 -5.47
C ALA A 120 9.33 -16.40 -3.97
N ALA A 121 9.84 -15.49 -3.13
CA ALA A 121 9.84 -15.60 -1.68
C ALA A 121 8.41 -15.67 -1.13
N LEU A 122 7.54 -14.75 -1.59
CA LEU A 122 6.13 -14.74 -1.24
C LEU A 122 5.48 -16.08 -1.63
N ALA A 123 5.61 -16.49 -2.89
CA ALA A 123 5.05 -17.76 -3.38
C ALA A 123 5.53 -18.98 -2.58
N SER A 124 6.80 -19.03 -2.20
CA SER A 124 7.36 -20.14 -1.43
C SER A 124 6.85 -20.22 0.03
N ALA A 125 6.44 -19.09 0.61
CA ALA A 125 5.97 -19.02 1.99
C ALA A 125 4.54 -19.53 2.16
N ASN A 126 3.70 -19.41 1.12
CA ASN A 126 2.37 -19.99 1.14
C ASN A 126 2.42 -21.34 0.42
N SER A 127 2.45 -22.42 1.19
CA SER A 127 2.56 -23.84 0.76
C SER A 127 1.50 -24.35 -0.23
N ASP A 128 0.64 -23.48 -0.77
CA ASP A 128 -0.32 -23.78 -1.82
C ASP A 128 0.19 -23.17 -3.13
N GLU A 129 0.79 -24.01 -3.99
CA GLU A 129 1.31 -23.64 -5.31
C GLU A 129 0.26 -22.98 -6.24
N ASP A 130 -1.04 -23.06 -5.90
CA ASP A 130 -2.16 -22.49 -6.67
C ASP A 130 -2.83 -21.25 -6.02
N VAL A 131 -2.47 -20.86 -4.78
CA VAL A 131 -3.22 -19.83 -4.01
C VAL A 131 -2.62 -18.43 -4.10
N PHE A 132 -1.33 -18.27 -4.46
CA PHE A 132 -0.79 -16.98 -4.98
C PHE A 132 -1.29 -16.68 -6.42
N GLY A 133 -2.46 -17.21 -6.78
CA GLY A 133 -3.09 -17.09 -8.08
C GLY A 133 -3.74 -15.74 -8.27
N ASN A 134 -3.23 -14.94 -9.22
CA ASN A 134 -3.76 -13.66 -9.74
C ASN A 134 -4.07 -12.53 -8.74
N LYS A 135 -4.36 -12.82 -7.46
CA LYS A 135 -4.80 -11.87 -6.43
C LYS A 135 -3.64 -11.05 -5.87
N ASP A 136 -2.44 -11.63 -5.80
CA ASP A 136 -1.22 -10.97 -5.32
C ASP A 136 -0.35 -10.41 -6.45
N LYS A 137 -0.79 -10.55 -7.71
CA LYS A 137 -0.16 -9.83 -8.81
C LYS A 137 -0.43 -8.35 -8.57
N ASN A 138 0.59 -7.48 -8.63
CA ASN A 138 0.52 -6.02 -8.45
C ASN A 138 0.52 -5.45 -7.02
N ILE A 139 0.75 -6.26 -5.98
CA ILE A 139 1.00 -5.69 -4.64
C ILE A 139 2.22 -4.76 -4.67
N LEU A 140 3.25 -5.14 -5.43
CA LEU A 140 4.44 -4.32 -5.62
C LEU A 140 4.11 -2.97 -6.27
N SER A 141 3.34 -2.96 -7.37
CA SER A 141 2.95 -1.71 -8.04
C SER A 141 2.13 -0.79 -7.12
N HIS A 142 1.24 -1.38 -6.30
CA HIS A 142 0.44 -0.66 -5.31
C HIS A 142 1.35 0.01 -4.27
N GLU A 143 2.20 -0.76 -3.59
CA GLU A 143 3.13 -0.28 -2.56
C GLU A 143 4.14 0.75 -3.08
N VAL A 144 4.65 0.55 -4.29
CA VAL A 144 5.57 1.48 -4.95
C VAL A 144 4.90 2.83 -5.21
N CYS A 145 3.63 2.85 -5.60
CA CYS A 145 2.94 4.11 -5.89
C CYS A 145 2.60 4.92 -4.64
N HIS A 146 2.43 4.31 -3.46
CA HIS A 146 2.45 5.05 -2.19
C HIS A 146 3.78 5.79 -1.99
N LYS A 147 4.91 5.14 -2.29
CA LYS A 147 6.23 5.78 -2.18
C LYS A 147 6.44 6.88 -3.20
N PHE A 148 5.98 6.70 -4.44
CA PHE A 148 6.00 7.77 -5.43
C PHE A 148 5.16 8.97 -5.01
N MET A 149 3.99 8.74 -4.38
CA MET A 149 3.18 9.82 -3.83
C MET A 149 3.93 10.57 -2.72
N ILE A 150 4.62 9.86 -1.82
CA ILE A 150 5.46 10.51 -0.80
C ILE A 150 6.49 11.44 -1.45
N LEU A 151 7.26 10.93 -2.42
CA LEU A 151 8.30 11.70 -3.10
C LEU A 151 7.73 12.90 -3.86
N LEU A 152 6.58 12.73 -4.53
CA LEU A 152 5.88 13.80 -5.24
C LEU A 152 5.46 14.92 -4.27
N MET A 153 4.82 14.58 -3.16
CA MET A 153 4.33 15.58 -2.21
C MET A 153 5.45 16.34 -1.51
N GLU A 154 6.56 15.65 -1.19
CA GLU A 154 7.75 16.30 -0.65
C GLU A 154 8.38 17.29 -1.63
N GLN A 155 8.45 16.93 -2.92
CA GLN A 155 8.88 17.87 -3.97
C GLN A 155 7.95 19.08 -4.11
N LYS A 156 6.66 18.91 -3.79
CA LYS A 156 5.67 20.00 -3.72
C LYS A 156 5.72 20.78 -2.41
N GLY A 157 6.64 20.44 -1.50
CA GLY A 157 6.87 21.13 -0.23
C GLY A 157 6.00 20.63 0.93
N LEU A 158 5.22 19.56 0.74
CA LEU A 158 4.47 18.92 1.82
C LEU A 158 5.36 17.87 2.48
N GLN A 159 5.83 18.13 3.68
CA GLN A 159 6.77 17.25 4.37
C GLN A 159 6.09 16.00 4.92
N ASN A 160 6.70 14.83 4.69
CA ASN A 160 6.27 13.60 5.31
C ASN A 160 6.81 13.51 6.74
N LYS A 161 5.94 13.63 7.74
CA LYS A 161 6.35 13.63 9.16
C LYS A 161 6.43 12.21 9.70
N THR A 162 7.43 11.95 10.52
CA THR A 162 7.49 10.71 11.30
C THR A 162 6.56 10.83 12.51
N TYR A 163 5.48 10.04 12.52
CA TYR A 163 4.57 9.94 13.66
C TYR A 163 4.91 8.74 14.56
N ALA A 164 4.47 8.78 15.82
CA ALA A 164 4.58 7.64 16.74
C ALA A 164 3.72 6.44 16.29
N LYS A 165 2.68 6.71 15.48
CA LYS A 165 1.83 5.70 14.86
C LYS A 165 2.24 5.55 13.39
N PRO A 166 2.41 4.31 12.90
CA PRO A 166 2.63 4.09 11.46
C PRO A 166 1.38 4.58 10.70
N ARG A 167 1.60 5.33 9.62
CA ARG A 167 0.55 5.65 8.64
C ARG A 167 0.85 4.93 7.34
N TYR A 168 -0.22 4.61 6.62
CA TYR A 168 -0.14 4.10 5.27
C TYR A 168 0.13 5.29 4.33
N GLY A 169 1.13 5.17 3.47
CA GLY A 169 1.56 6.24 2.56
C GLY A 169 2.02 7.56 3.19
N HIS A 170 1.65 8.68 2.57
CA HIS A 170 2.10 10.03 2.99
C HIS A 170 1.30 10.56 4.17
N THR A 171 1.99 10.96 5.24
CA THR A 171 1.37 11.20 6.55
C THR A 171 0.51 12.45 6.67
N GLU A 172 0.66 13.40 5.75
CA GLU A 172 -0.17 14.61 5.66
C GLU A 172 -1.18 14.56 4.51
N LEU A 173 -1.23 13.46 3.74
CA LEU A 173 -2.28 13.27 2.74
C LEU A 173 -3.50 12.60 3.39
N PRO A 174 -4.72 12.86 2.88
CA PRO A 174 -5.86 12.04 3.23
C PRO A 174 -5.69 10.66 2.60
N ASP A 175 -5.99 9.62 3.38
CA ASP A 175 -5.68 8.24 3.01
C ASP A 175 -6.39 7.83 1.71
N TRP A 176 -7.57 8.38 1.40
CA TRP A 176 -8.31 8.02 0.18
C TRP A 176 -7.57 8.45 -1.09
N PHE A 177 -6.84 9.57 -1.04
CA PHE A 177 -6.11 10.06 -2.20
C PHE A 177 -4.82 9.28 -2.43
N ASP A 178 -4.18 8.91 -1.33
CA ASP A 178 -3.03 8.02 -1.33
C ASP A 178 -3.42 6.62 -1.90
N GLU A 179 -4.62 6.13 -1.58
CA GLU A 179 -5.18 4.92 -2.21
C GLU A 179 -5.49 5.07 -3.69
N ILE A 180 -6.02 6.22 -4.11
CA ILE A 180 -6.23 6.47 -5.54
C ILE A 180 -4.91 6.33 -6.30
N ALA A 181 -3.80 6.82 -5.74
CA ALA A 181 -2.48 6.69 -6.34
C ALA A 181 -2.02 5.23 -6.45
N ALA A 182 -2.16 4.46 -5.38
CA ALA A 182 -1.75 3.07 -5.38
C ALA A 182 -2.62 2.19 -6.27
N ILE A 183 -3.95 2.32 -6.19
CA ILE A 183 -4.89 1.58 -7.03
C ILE A 183 -4.72 1.94 -8.50
N SER A 184 -4.42 3.20 -8.83
CA SER A 184 -4.17 3.62 -10.22
C SER A 184 -3.07 2.79 -10.88
N CYS A 185 -2.04 2.44 -10.11
CA CYS A 185 -0.89 1.65 -10.55
C CYS A 185 -1.13 0.13 -10.56
N GLU A 186 -2.26 -0.35 -10.02
CA GLU A 186 -2.66 -1.75 -10.15
C GLU A 186 -2.98 -2.10 -11.61
N SER A 187 -2.91 -3.40 -11.94
CA SER A 187 -3.34 -3.86 -13.26
C SER A 187 -4.83 -3.62 -13.50
N GLU A 188 -5.20 -3.46 -14.77
CA GLU A 188 -6.60 -3.40 -15.18
C GLU A 188 -7.40 -4.63 -14.76
N ALA A 189 -6.76 -5.81 -14.68
CA ALA A 189 -7.42 -7.03 -14.23
C ALA A 189 -7.85 -6.95 -12.75
N MET A 190 -7.00 -6.39 -11.88
CA MET A 190 -7.35 -6.16 -10.47
C MET A 190 -8.45 -5.13 -10.31
N LYS A 191 -8.32 -3.97 -10.97
CA LYS A 191 -9.34 -2.92 -10.93
C LYS A 191 -10.70 -3.45 -11.40
N LYS A 192 -10.74 -4.21 -12.50
CA LYS A 192 -11.96 -4.89 -12.98
C LYS A 192 -12.51 -5.89 -11.96
N LYS A 193 -11.65 -6.67 -11.31
CA LYS A 193 -12.07 -7.63 -10.29
C LYS A 193 -12.69 -6.92 -9.08
N ARG A 194 -12.06 -5.87 -8.55
CA ARG A 194 -12.59 -5.06 -7.43
C ARG A 194 -14.00 -4.56 -7.73
N LEU A 195 -14.19 -3.98 -8.92
CA LEU A 195 -15.51 -3.51 -9.37
C LEU A 195 -16.52 -4.64 -9.55
N SER A 196 -16.11 -5.76 -10.16
CA SER A 196 -16.98 -6.93 -10.33
C SER A 196 -17.44 -7.49 -8.98
N ASP A 197 -16.55 -7.59 -8.00
CA ASP A 197 -16.88 -8.12 -6.67
C ASP A 197 -17.84 -7.18 -5.93
N PHE A 198 -17.63 -5.87 -6.04
CA PHE A 198 -18.53 -4.86 -5.51
C PHE A 198 -19.91 -4.95 -6.15
N TYR A 199 -20.00 -4.96 -7.47
CA TYR A 199 -21.28 -5.00 -8.19
C TYR A 199 -22.06 -6.32 -8.01
N ALA A 200 -21.39 -7.39 -7.56
CA ALA A 200 -22.05 -8.65 -7.23
C ALA A 200 -22.80 -8.60 -5.87
N LYS A 201 -22.42 -7.71 -4.95
CA LYS A 201 -22.90 -7.71 -3.56
C LYS A 201 -23.45 -6.37 -3.08
N GLY A 202 -22.88 -5.27 -3.56
CA GLY A 202 -23.17 -3.90 -3.17
C GLY A 202 -23.88 -3.10 -4.26
N ASN A 203 -24.15 -1.84 -3.94
CA ASN A 203 -24.72 -0.84 -4.84
C ASN A 203 -24.26 0.56 -4.42
N ALA A 204 -24.71 1.61 -5.10
CA ALA A 204 -24.31 2.97 -4.76
C ALA A 204 -24.70 3.40 -3.33
N ASP A 205 -25.74 2.80 -2.76
CA ASP A 205 -26.22 3.11 -1.40
C ASP A 205 -25.37 2.44 -0.31
N SER A 206 -24.55 1.44 -0.65
CA SER A 206 -23.61 0.82 0.30
C SER A 206 -22.30 1.61 0.46
N LEU A 207 -22.08 2.64 -0.35
CA LEU A 207 -20.89 3.50 -0.26
C LEU A 207 -21.05 4.53 0.85
N LEU A 208 -19.93 4.90 1.48
CA LEU A 208 -19.91 6.00 2.45
C LEU A 208 -20.31 7.31 1.75
N PRO A 209 -21.04 8.21 2.43
CA PRO A 209 -21.22 9.57 1.94
C PRO A 209 -19.88 10.24 1.64
N ILE A 210 -19.78 11.03 0.55
CA ILE A 210 -18.51 11.63 0.13
C ILE A 210 -17.82 12.42 1.26
N ALA A 211 -18.53 13.23 2.04
CA ALA A 211 -17.92 13.96 3.17
C ALA A 211 -17.30 13.03 4.22
N GLU A 212 -17.94 11.88 4.49
CA GLU A 212 -17.39 10.86 5.39
C GLU A 212 -16.18 10.16 4.77
N PHE A 213 -16.29 9.76 3.50
CA PHE A 213 -15.20 9.12 2.77
C PHE A 213 -13.94 10.00 2.67
N LEU A 214 -14.09 11.31 2.47
CA LEU A 214 -12.97 12.25 2.38
C LEU A 214 -12.23 12.46 3.71
N SER A 215 -12.86 12.07 4.84
CA SER A 215 -12.33 12.29 6.19
C SER A 215 -12.00 11.01 6.96
N VAL A 216 -12.40 9.84 6.46
CA VAL A 216 -12.15 8.56 7.13
C VAL A 216 -10.67 8.20 7.08
N GLU A 217 -10.14 7.75 8.23
CA GLU A 217 -8.81 7.14 8.32
C GLU A 217 -8.83 5.75 7.67
N HIS A 218 -7.69 5.36 7.08
CA HIS A 218 -7.54 4.11 6.36
C HIS A 218 -7.98 2.92 7.23
N PRO A 219 -8.97 2.11 6.79
CA PRO A 219 -9.54 1.05 7.63
C PRO A 219 -8.52 0.01 8.10
N SER A 220 -7.48 -0.27 7.29
CA SER A 220 -6.41 -1.21 7.67
C SER A 220 -5.54 -0.70 8.82
N LEU A 221 -5.46 0.62 9.08
CA LEU A 221 -4.62 1.15 10.14
C LEU A 221 -5.04 0.63 11.51
N LYS A 222 -6.35 0.58 11.78
CA LYS A 222 -6.87 0.05 13.05
C LYS A 222 -6.51 -1.43 13.24
N VAL A 223 -6.53 -2.20 12.16
CA VAL A 223 -6.14 -3.62 12.17
C VAL A 223 -4.64 -3.76 12.39
N MET A 224 -3.84 -2.99 11.65
CA MET A 224 -2.38 -2.98 11.77
C MET A 224 -1.91 -2.51 13.15
N GLU A 225 -2.51 -1.48 13.73
CA GLU A 225 -2.18 -1.00 15.08
C GLU A 225 -2.40 -2.09 16.14
N LYS A 226 -3.51 -2.81 16.03
CA LYS A 226 -3.84 -3.92 16.93
C LYS A 226 -2.79 -5.05 16.80
N GLN A 227 -2.42 -5.40 15.58
CA GLN A 227 -1.47 -6.48 15.31
C GLN A 227 -0.03 -6.09 15.68
N LEU A 228 0.40 -4.87 15.36
CA LEU A 228 1.69 -4.33 15.77
C LEU A 228 1.82 -4.29 17.28
N SER A 229 0.77 -3.86 17.99
CA SER A 229 0.75 -3.87 19.46
C SER A 229 0.91 -5.29 20.02
N GLN A 230 0.31 -6.30 19.37
CA GLN A 230 0.48 -7.71 19.75
C GLN A 230 1.89 -8.22 19.47
N LEU A 231 2.47 -7.90 18.31
CA LEU A 231 3.85 -8.27 17.96
C LEU A 231 4.85 -7.64 18.94
N VAL A 232 4.69 -6.35 19.26
CA VAL A 232 5.54 -5.65 20.24
C VAL A 232 5.39 -6.25 21.64
N ALA A 233 4.15 -6.58 22.06
CA ALA A 233 3.92 -7.23 23.34
C ALA A 233 4.58 -8.62 23.41
N LYS A 234 4.47 -9.42 22.34
CA LYS A 234 5.13 -10.74 22.22
C LYS A 234 6.66 -10.61 22.20
N ALA A 235 7.22 -9.67 21.44
CA ALA A 235 8.65 -9.41 21.40
C ALA A 235 9.20 -9.01 22.78
N LYS A 236 8.47 -8.15 23.51
CA LYS A 236 8.79 -7.77 24.90
C LYS A 236 8.66 -8.93 25.89
N ALA A 237 7.76 -9.89 25.65
CA ALA A 237 7.61 -11.08 26.48
C ALA A 237 8.69 -12.14 26.20
N ASN A 238 9.21 -12.20 24.97
CA ASN A 238 10.14 -13.23 24.50
C ASN A 238 11.61 -12.77 24.42
N VAL A 239 12.02 -11.75 25.17
CA VAL A 239 13.39 -11.18 25.16
C VAL A 239 14.50 -12.21 25.44
N ASN A 240 14.15 -13.41 25.94
CA ASN A 240 15.10 -14.52 26.16
C ASN A 240 15.04 -15.66 25.12
N ALA A 241 14.17 -15.60 24.11
CA ALA A 241 14.10 -16.60 23.05
C ALA A 241 14.94 -16.16 21.86
N SER A 242 16.12 -16.76 21.71
CA SER A 242 16.97 -16.67 20.52
C SER A 242 16.23 -17.32 19.33
N GLY A 243 15.36 -16.56 18.69
CA GLY A 243 14.55 -17.02 17.57
C GLY A 243 13.45 -16.02 17.32
N PHE A 244 13.72 -15.03 16.46
CA PHE A 244 12.71 -14.14 15.93
C PHE A 244 11.78 -14.98 15.04
N ALA A 245 10.72 -15.52 15.61
CA ALA A 245 9.64 -16.15 14.86
C ALA A 245 8.92 -15.05 14.09
N MET A 246 9.03 -15.09 12.77
CA MET A 246 8.33 -14.21 11.86
C MET A 246 6.88 -14.67 11.77
N GLU A 247 5.99 -13.98 12.48
CA GLU A 247 4.57 -14.12 12.25
C GLU A 247 4.18 -13.18 11.10
N VAL A 248 3.72 -13.76 9.99
CA VAL A 248 3.09 -13.03 8.89
C VAL A 248 1.83 -12.37 9.43
N MET A 249 1.67 -11.07 9.14
CA MET A 249 0.50 -10.31 9.55
C MET A 249 -0.72 -10.78 8.73
N GLU A 250 -1.64 -11.50 9.37
CA GLU A 250 -2.87 -11.98 8.73
C GLU A 250 -4.06 -11.15 9.21
N ILE A 251 -4.63 -10.32 8.34
CA ILE A 251 -5.88 -9.60 8.61
C ILE A 251 -7.02 -10.63 8.54
N ASN A 252 -7.59 -11.01 9.70
CA ASN A 252 -8.51 -12.16 9.82
C ASN A 252 -9.85 -11.79 10.46
N GLU A 253 -10.24 -10.51 10.45
CA GLU A 253 -11.54 -10.06 10.96
C GLU A 253 -12.52 -9.90 9.79
N GLU A 254 -13.47 -10.85 9.62
CA GLU A 254 -14.44 -10.88 8.50
C GLU A 254 -15.17 -9.54 8.28
N LYS A 255 -15.51 -8.81 9.36
CA LYS A 255 -16.14 -7.48 9.25
C LYS A 255 -15.17 -6.38 8.82
N SER A 256 -13.89 -6.51 9.12
CA SER A 256 -12.87 -5.58 8.64
C SER A 256 -12.63 -5.77 7.14
N GLU A 257 -12.69 -7.01 6.65
CA GLU A 257 -12.45 -7.32 5.23
C GLU A 257 -13.48 -6.66 4.31
N GLU A 258 -14.76 -6.70 4.67
CA GLU A 258 -15.83 -6.08 3.87
C GLU A 258 -15.66 -4.56 3.80
N PHE A 259 -15.51 -3.91 4.96
CA PHE A 259 -15.32 -2.46 5.03
C PHE A 259 -14.03 -1.98 4.35
N ILE A 260 -12.92 -2.72 4.51
CA ILE A 260 -11.65 -2.46 3.81
C ILE A 260 -11.87 -2.55 2.30
N THR A 261 -12.56 -3.60 1.83
CA THR A 261 -12.85 -3.80 0.40
C THR A 261 -13.70 -2.67 -0.16
N GLU A 262 -14.75 -2.26 0.55
CA GLU A 262 -15.63 -1.16 0.16
C GLU A 262 -14.87 0.16 0.06
N TYR A 263 -13.98 0.46 1.01
CA TYR A 263 -13.15 1.66 1.00
C TYR A 263 -12.24 1.73 -0.24
N TYR A 264 -11.51 0.66 -0.55
CA TYR A 264 -10.67 0.61 -1.76
C TYR A 264 -11.50 0.73 -3.05
N VAL A 265 -12.67 0.09 -3.09
CA VAL A 265 -13.57 0.21 -4.26
C VAL A 265 -14.11 1.63 -4.38
N GLN A 266 -14.47 2.27 -3.28
CA GLN A 266 -14.94 3.65 -3.29
C GLN A 266 -13.86 4.60 -3.78
N ALA A 267 -12.59 4.42 -3.37
CA ALA A 267 -11.45 5.19 -3.90
C ALA A 267 -11.34 5.04 -5.42
N LEU A 268 -11.42 3.81 -5.94
CA LEU A 268 -11.40 3.55 -7.38
C LEU A 268 -12.59 4.18 -8.13
N LEU A 269 -13.80 4.08 -7.58
CA LEU A 269 -14.99 4.68 -8.18
C LEU A 269 -14.92 6.21 -8.14
N PHE A 270 -14.40 6.77 -7.06
CA PHE A 270 -14.27 8.22 -6.87
C PHE A 270 -13.22 8.82 -7.83
N ASP A 271 -12.09 8.13 -8.01
CA ASP A 271 -11.09 8.46 -9.03
C ASP A 271 -11.71 8.52 -10.45
N ARG A 272 -12.50 7.50 -10.80
CA ARG A 272 -13.21 7.46 -12.08
C ARG A 272 -14.27 8.55 -12.21
N PHE A 273 -14.96 8.88 -11.12
CA PHE A 273 -15.94 9.96 -11.10
C PHE A 273 -15.27 11.32 -11.35
N ILE A 274 -14.14 11.59 -10.70
CA ILE A 274 -13.34 12.81 -10.92
C ILE A 274 -12.92 12.89 -12.39
N GLU A 275 -12.34 11.82 -12.94
CA GLU A 275 -11.88 11.80 -14.33
C GLU A 275 -13.03 11.97 -15.33
N ALA A 276 -14.15 11.27 -15.13
CA ALA A 276 -15.31 11.37 -16.01
C ALA A 276 -16.00 12.76 -15.96
N SER A 277 -16.00 13.40 -14.78
CA SER A 277 -16.75 14.64 -14.56
C SER A 277 -15.91 15.90 -14.83
N LEU A 278 -14.62 15.86 -14.55
CA LEU A 278 -13.73 17.01 -14.61
C LEU A 278 -12.66 16.90 -15.70
N GLY A 279 -12.53 15.73 -16.33
CA GLY A 279 -11.66 15.49 -17.47
C GLY A 279 -10.21 15.20 -17.12
N GLU A 280 -9.40 15.07 -18.17
CA GLU A 280 -7.96 14.80 -18.06
C GLU A 280 -7.26 15.93 -17.30
N GLY A 281 -6.41 15.57 -16.33
CA GLY A 281 -5.65 16.53 -15.53
C GLY A 281 -6.30 16.92 -14.19
N ALA A 282 -7.58 16.60 -13.96
CA ALA A 282 -8.25 16.90 -12.69
C ALA A 282 -7.50 16.31 -11.47
N VAL A 283 -6.95 15.11 -11.61
CA VAL A 283 -6.13 14.46 -10.56
C VAL A 283 -4.82 15.22 -10.32
N LYS A 284 -4.18 15.78 -11.34
CA LYS A 284 -2.99 16.64 -11.17
C LYS A 284 -3.33 17.94 -10.46
N GLU A 285 -4.49 18.52 -10.76
CA GLU A 285 -4.97 19.68 -10.00
C GLU A 285 -5.22 19.33 -8.52
N LEU A 286 -5.75 18.14 -8.23
CA LEU A 286 -5.89 17.65 -6.86
C LEU A 286 -4.55 17.52 -6.13
N VAL A 287 -3.49 17.04 -6.80
CA VAL A 287 -2.13 17.02 -6.22
C VAL A 287 -1.72 18.41 -5.77
N GLU A 288 -1.85 19.43 -6.63
CA GLU A 288 -1.48 20.81 -6.28
C GLU A 288 -2.32 21.37 -5.13
N LEU A 289 -3.62 21.06 -5.14
CA LEU A 289 -4.55 21.47 -4.10
C LEU A 289 -4.18 20.88 -2.74
N LEU A 290 -3.90 19.58 -2.70
CA LEU A 290 -3.55 18.83 -1.49
C LEU A 290 -2.16 19.23 -0.96
N ALA A 291 -1.19 19.50 -1.85
CA ALA A 291 0.11 20.04 -1.45
C ALA A 291 -0.03 21.39 -0.73
N GLN A 292 -1.01 22.20 -1.14
CA GLN A 292 -1.36 23.48 -0.50
C GLN A 292 -2.31 23.32 0.70
N GLN A 293 -2.66 22.09 1.09
CA GLN A 293 -3.59 21.77 2.18
C GLN A 293 -4.93 22.51 2.08
N ARG A 294 -5.43 22.68 0.86
CA ARG A 294 -6.72 23.34 0.60
C ARG A 294 -7.86 22.33 0.73
N SER A 295 -9.08 22.83 0.94
CA SER A 295 -10.28 21.99 1.06
C SER A 295 -10.63 21.33 -0.29
N VAL A 296 -10.64 20.00 -0.31
CA VAL A 296 -11.09 19.18 -1.44
C VAL A 296 -12.59 19.33 -1.66
N GLU A 297 -13.39 19.36 -0.58
CA GLU A 297 -14.84 19.55 -0.65
C GLU A 297 -15.21 20.84 -1.38
N ALA A 298 -14.60 21.97 -0.96
CA ALA A 298 -14.85 23.26 -1.60
C ALA A 298 -14.43 23.27 -3.08
N TRP A 299 -13.36 22.55 -3.43
CA TRP A 299 -12.93 22.41 -4.82
C TRP A 299 -13.87 21.55 -5.65
N LEU A 300 -14.36 20.42 -5.12
CA LEU A 300 -15.34 19.57 -5.81
C LEU A 300 -16.62 20.35 -6.10
N VAL A 301 -17.19 21.01 -5.08
CA VAL A 301 -18.40 21.83 -5.19
C VAL A 301 -18.22 22.90 -6.28
N ASN A 302 -17.09 23.61 -6.26
CA ASN A 302 -16.81 24.66 -7.25
C ASN A 302 -16.60 24.10 -8.67
N LYS A 303 -15.79 23.06 -8.83
CA LYS A 303 -15.43 22.48 -10.13
C LYS A 303 -16.62 21.80 -10.82
N LEU A 304 -17.50 21.19 -10.05
CA LEU A 304 -18.71 20.54 -10.55
C LEU A 304 -19.88 21.53 -10.71
N ALA A 305 -19.71 22.79 -10.29
CA ALA A 305 -20.76 23.81 -10.25
C ALA A 305 -22.02 23.31 -9.50
N LEU A 306 -21.80 22.69 -8.34
CA LEU A 306 -22.83 22.21 -7.43
C LEU A 306 -22.92 23.14 -6.21
N ASP A 307 -24.01 23.05 -5.44
CA ASP A 307 -24.26 23.98 -4.32
C ASP A 307 -23.69 23.46 -2.99
N SER A 308 -23.52 22.13 -2.85
CA SER A 308 -23.13 21.50 -1.59
C SER A 308 -22.36 20.19 -1.78
N ILE A 309 -21.72 19.69 -0.71
CA ILE A 309 -21.03 18.39 -0.74
C ILE A 309 -22.03 17.23 -0.82
N GLU A 310 -23.26 17.42 -0.35
CA GLU A 310 -24.38 16.49 -0.50
C GLU A 310 -24.83 16.36 -1.96
N ASP A 311 -24.77 17.45 -2.74
CA ASP A 311 -25.02 17.41 -4.18
C ASP A 311 -23.89 16.66 -4.91
N VAL A 312 -22.64 16.82 -4.45
CA VAL A 312 -21.49 16.03 -4.95
C VAL A 312 -21.69 14.55 -4.65
N ASP A 313 -22.12 14.19 -3.43
CA ASP A 313 -22.45 12.80 -3.06
C ASP A 313 -23.56 12.23 -3.96
N SER A 314 -24.61 13.01 -4.19
CA SER A 314 -25.71 12.63 -5.07
C SER A 314 -25.25 12.40 -6.51
N ALA A 315 -24.40 13.29 -7.04
CA ALA A 315 -23.81 13.14 -8.37
C ALA A 315 -22.91 11.91 -8.46
N PHE A 316 -22.09 11.66 -7.43
CA PHE A 316 -21.24 10.48 -7.34
C PHE A 316 -22.04 9.18 -7.31
N LYS A 317 -23.06 9.07 -6.45
CA LYS A 317 -23.93 7.89 -6.36
C LYS A 317 -24.69 7.63 -7.67
N LYS A 318 -25.13 8.70 -8.35
CA LYS A 318 -25.73 8.59 -9.68
C LYS A 318 -24.72 8.01 -10.69
N PHE A 319 -23.49 8.51 -10.73
CA PHE A 319 -22.43 7.99 -11.59
C PHE A 319 -22.16 6.49 -11.33
N VAL A 320 -22.08 6.08 -10.06
CA VAL A 320 -21.87 4.67 -9.69
C VAL A 320 -23.04 3.80 -10.16
N SER A 321 -24.28 4.28 -10.00
CA SER A 321 -25.50 3.58 -10.40
C SER A 321 -25.59 3.39 -11.93
N GLU A 322 -25.21 4.41 -12.69
CA GLU A 322 -25.15 4.34 -14.16
C GLU A 322 -24.06 3.38 -14.65
N THR A 323 -22.87 3.45 -14.03
CA THR A 323 -21.76 2.52 -14.34
C THR A 323 -22.13 1.07 -14.01
N TYR A 324 -22.85 0.85 -12.91
CA TYR A 324 -23.37 -0.46 -12.54
C TYR A 324 -24.35 -1.01 -13.58
N ALA A 325 -25.28 -0.18 -14.07
CA ALA A 325 -26.24 -0.59 -15.09
C ALA A 325 -25.56 -1.05 -16.39
N ILE A 326 -24.49 -0.35 -16.80
CA ILE A 326 -23.67 -0.75 -17.95
C ILE A 326 -23.00 -2.11 -17.71
N HIS A 327 -22.41 -2.29 -16.52
CA HIS A 327 -21.76 -3.55 -16.14
C HIS A 327 -22.74 -4.73 -16.21
N LYS A 328 -23.93 -4.58 -15.61
CA LYS A 328 -24.96 -5.64 -15.58
C LYS A 328 -25.48 -6.03 -16.97
N ASN A 329 -25.52 -5.08 -17.92
CA ASN A 329 -25.95 -5.34 -19.29
C ASN A 329 -24.85 -5.94 -20.18
N SER A 330 -23.60 -5.96 -19.71
CA SER A 330 -22.42 -6.44 -20.45
C SER A 330 -21.98 -7.86 -20.04
N VAL A 331 -22.61 -8.42 -19.01
CA VAL A 331 -22.38 -9.79 -18.48
C VAL A 331 -23.55 -10.68 -18.89
#